data_AF-A0A7J9CXH7-F1
#
_entry.id   AF-A0A7J9CXH7-F1
#
_cell.length_a   1.000
_cell.length_b   1.000
_cell.length_c   1.000
_cell.angle_alpha   90.00
_cell.angle_beta   90.00
_cell.angle_gamma   90.00
#
_symmetry.space_group_name_H-M   'P 1'
#
loop_
_entity.id
_entity.type
_entity.pdbx_description
1 polymer ?
#
loop_
_entity_poly.entity_id
_entity_poly.type
_entity_poly.pdbx_seq_one_letter_code
_entity_poly.pdbx_strand_id
1 'polypeptide(L)'
;MNLAMVAPHERWVKDLWTDENRRWNKDRGFRQDCPRCGAQKETLIHTLKDCPTARTILSIGGLDNKLLVKEYDCCIDWLEDVMHVLNKKATADFIIVLWNSWNNRNNFIFRGKEDNAQFVWERAKTLSHDFCIYNLMNDPIIPATPICKIWEKPPR
;
A
#
# COMPACT_ATOMS: atom_id res chain seq x y z
N MET A 1 -13.05 -31.90 -1.12
CA MET A 1 -12.17 -31.37 -2.20
C MET A 1 -13.03 -30.39 -3.00
N ASN A 2 -13.11 -29.13 -2.54
CA ASN A 2 -13.93 -28.10 -3.20
C ASN A 2 -12.98 -27.12 -3.89
N LEU A 3 -12.89 -27.23 -5.21
CA LEU A 3 -12.35 -26.19 -6.07
C LEU A 3 -13.43 -25.12 -6.22
N ALA A 4 -13.45 -24.13 -5.31
CA ALA A 4 -14.19 -22.91 -5.55
C ALA A 4 -13.51 -22.16 -6.70
N MET A 5 -14.13 -22.16 -7.87
CA MET A 5 -13.73 -21.33 -9.00
C MET A 5 -13.92 -19.86 -8.63
N VAL A 6 -12.81 -19.20 -8.30
CA VAL A 6 -12.71 -17.74 -8.17
C VAL A 6 -13.21 -17.08 -9.46
N ALA A 7 -14.08 -16.08 -9.34
CA ALA A 7 -14.79 -15.50 -10.48
C ALA A 7 -13.79 -14.85 -11.47
N PRO A 8 -14.07 -14.86 -12.79
CA PRO A 8 -13.12 -14.38 -13.80
C PRO A 8 -12.58 -12.98 -13.53
N HIS A 9 -13.39 -12.06 -12.99
CA HIS A 9 -12.98 -10.68 -12.67
C HIS A 9 -11.94 -10.60 -11.52
N GLU A 10 -11.98 -11.53 -10.57
CA GLU A 10 -11.09 -11.56 -9.40
C GLU A 10 -9.69 -12.07 -9.79
N ARG A 11 -9.62 -12.91 -10.83
CA ARG A 11 -8.36 -13.42 -11.38
C ARG A 11 -7.51 -12.32 -12.02
N TRP A 12 -8.12 -11.43 -12.81
CA TRP A 12 -7.40 -10.31 -13.47
C TRP A 12 -6.79 -9.32 -12.49
N VAL A 13 -7.49 -9.02 -11.38
CA VAL A 13 -6.94 -8.14 -10.34
C VAL A 13 -5.74 -8.81 -9.71
N LYS A 14 -5.84 -10.07 -9.28
CA LYS A 14 -4.70 -10.78 -8.67
C LYS A 14 -3.49 -10.84 -9.61
N ASP A 15 -3.72 -11.10 -10.90
CA ASP A 15 -2.66 -11.19 -11.92
C ASP A 15 -1.94 -9.86 -12.17
N LEU A 16 -2.63 -8.70 -12.07
CA LEU A 16 -2.04 -7.36 -12.24
C LEU A 16 -1.00 -7.01 -11.17
N TRP A 17 -1.09 -7.62 -10.00
CA TRP A 17 -0.25 -7.27 -8.85
C TRP A 17 0.83 -8.32 -8.53
N THR A 18 0.83 -9.46 -9.24
CA THR A 18 1.93 -10.43 -9.21
C THR A 18 3.25 -9.76 -9.63
N ASP A 19 4.34 -10.10 -8.94
CA ASP A 19 5.66 -9.50 -9.19
C ASP A 19 6.12 -9.70 -10.65
N GLU A 20 5.67 -10.76 -11.32
CA GLU A 20 6.05 -11.13 -12.69
C GLU A 20 5.43 -10.22 -13.78
N ASN A 21 4.24 -9.67 -13.52
CA ASN A 21 3.47 -8.86 -14.47
C ASN A 21 3.75 -7.35 -14.38
N ARG A 22 4.60 -6.90 -13.44
CA ARG A 22 5.06 -5.50 -13.39
C ARG A 22 6.13 -5.24 -14.44
N ARG A 23 5.68 -4.97 -15.66
CA ARG A 23 6.49 -4.60 -16.83
C ARG A 23 7.43 -3.40 -16.64
N TRP A 24 7.24 -2.58 -15.58
CA TRP A 24 8.10 -1.43 -15.29
C TRP A 24 9.51 -1.78 -14.81
N ASN A 25 9.77 -3.04 -14.40
CA ASN A 25 11.00 -3.42 -13.69
C ASN A 25 12.01 -4.24 -14.50
N LYS A 26 11.69 -4.68 -15.73
CA LYS A 26 12.56 -5.62 -16.47
C LYS A 26 13.68 -4.96 -17.29
N ASP A 27 13.55 -3.68 -17.65
CA ASP A 27 14.42 -3.07 -18.69
C ASP A 27 15.30 -1.90 -18.22
N ARG A 28 15.43 -1.65 -16.92
CA ARG A 28 16.35 -0.62 -16.40
C ARG A 28 17.12 -1.23 -15.26
N GLY A 29 18.45 -1.10 -15.24
CA GLY A 29 19.37 -1.64 -14.24
C GLY A 29 19.16 -1.09 -12.82
N PHE A 30 17.92 -1.07 -12.34
CA PHE A 30 17.56 -0.80 -10.98
C PHE A 30 18.00 -1.97 -10.12
N ARG A 31 18.62 -1.61 -9.01
CA ARG A 31 18.91 -2.50 -7.91
C ARG A 31 17.64 -3.23 -7.49
N GLN A 32 17.70 -4.56 -7.46
CA GLN A 32 16.62 -5.40 -6.97
C GLN A 32 16.59 -5.46 -5.45
N ASP A 33 17.69 -5.05 -4.80
CA ASP A 33 17.80 -4.96 -3.37
C ASP A 33 17.03 -3.74 -2.81
N CYS A 34 16.51 -3.90 -1.59
CA CYS A 34 15.84 -2.80 -0.91
C CYS A 34 16.89 -1.74 -0.52
N PRO A 35 16.78 -0.50 -1.03
CA PRO A 35 17.80 0.52 -0.77
C PRO A 35 17.82 0.99 0.69
N ARG A 36 16.76 0.71 1.47
CA ARG A 36 16.66 1.09 2.89
C ARG A 36 17.32 0.10 3.84
N CYS A 37 17.22 -1.20 3.56
CA CYS A 37 17.68 -2.24 4.48
C CYS A 37 18.64 -3.27 3.88
N GLY A 38 18.92 -3.18 2.57
CA GLY A 38 19.84 -4.08 1.87
C GLY A 38 19.29 -5.49 1.62
N ALA A 39 17.99 -5.74 1.85
CA ALA A 39 17.38 -7.04 1.54
C ALA A 39 17.54 -7.36 0.05
N GLN A 40 17.92 -8.59 -0.31
CA GLN A 40 18.31 -8.96 -1.67
C GLN A 40 17.23 -8.73 -2.74
N LYS A 41 15.95 -8.84 -2.38
CA LYS A 41 14.82 -8.63 -3.27
C LYS A 41 13.76 -7.77 -2.60
N GLU A 42 13.55 -6.57 -3.14
CA GLU A 42 12.50 -5.67 -2.74
C GLU A 42 11.21 -5.98 -3.51
N THR A 43 10.34 -6.77 -2.89
CA THR A 43 8.97 -7.03 -3.38
C THR A 43 8.02 -5.93 -2.88
N LEU A 44 6.77 -5.92 -3.38
CA LEU A 44 5.76 -5.00 -2.84
C LEU A 44 5.47 -5.27 -1.36
N ILE A 45 5.35 -6.54 -0.98
CA ILE A 45 5.11 -6.91 0.42
C ILE A 45 6.29 -6.51 1.30
N HIS A 46 7.53 -6.67 0.81
CA HIS A 46 8.68 -6.14 1.53
C HIS A 46 8.58 -4.62 1.70
N THR A 47 8.29 -3.90 0.62
CA THR A 47 8.21 -2.44 0.64
C THR A 47 7.19 -1.90 1.64
N LEU A 48 6.02 -2.53 1.73
CA LEU A 48 4.89 -2.05 2.52
C LEU A 48 4.80 -2.65 3.92
N LYS A 49 5.34 -3.86 4.15
CA LYS A 49 5.20 -4.62 5.39
C LYS A 49 6.55 -5.03 6.01
N ASP A 50 7.44 -5.69 5.25
CA ASP A 50 8.59 -6.38 5.86
C ASP A 50 9.85 -5.53 6.01
N CYS A 51 9.99 -4.47 5.22
CA CYS A 51 11.06 -3.49 5.37
C CYS A 51 11.02 -2.92 6.81
N PRO A 52 12.13 -2.91 7.57
CA PRO A 52 12.13 -2.47 8.97
C PRO A 52 11.49 -1.10 9.20
N THR A 53 11.73 -0.13 8.31
CA THR A 53 11.08 1.19 8.38
C THR A 53 9.57 1.08 8.21
N ALA A 54 9.09 0.33 7.21
CA ALA A 54 7.66 0.14 6.96
C ALA A 54 6.99 -0.58 8.13
N ARG A 55 7.61 -1.65 8.63
CA ARG A 55 7.15 -2.40 9.80
C ARG A 55 7.02 -1.50 11.03
N THR A 56 8.02 -0.65 11.28
CA THR A 56 7.99 0.30 12.40
C THR A 56 6.83 1.29 12.28
N ILE A 57 6.58 1.84 11.08
CA ILE A 57 5.43 2.74 10.83
C ILE A 57 4.11 2.02 11.15
N LEU A 58 3.95 0.78 10.69
CA LEU A 58 2.74 -0.01 10.94
C LEU A 58 2.55 -0.38 12.42
N SER A 59 3.65 -0.71 13.12
CA SER A 59 3.62 -0.98 14.55
C SER A 59 3.23 0.24 15.37
N ILE A 60 3.75 1.43 15.02
CA ILE A 60 3.35 2.71 15.65
C ILE A 60 1.85 2.97 15.42
N GLY A 61 1.35 2.61 14.24
CA GLY A 61 -0.07 2.67 13.92
C GLY A 61 -0.96 1.65 14.62
N GLY A 62 -0.38 0.75 15.42
CA GLY A 62 -1.13 -0.25 16.19
C GLY A 62 -1.67 -1.41 15.37
N LEU A 63 -1.08 -1.69 14.19
CA LEU A 63 -1.45 -2.89 13.44
C LEU A 63 -1.11 -4.16 14.24
N ASP A 64 -2.03 -5.13 14.25
CA ASP A 64 -1.85 -6.37 15.01
C ASP A 64 -0.52 -7.06 14.63
N ASN A 65 0.28 -7.36 15.66
CA ASN A 65 1.57 -8.04 15.49
C ASN A 65 1.43 -9.39 14.78
N LYS A 66 0.30 -10.09 14.91
CA LYS A 66 0.02 -11.33 14.16
C LYS A 66 0.03 -11.07 12.64
N LEU A 67 -0.51 -9.95 12.19
CA LEU A 67 -0.53 -9.56 10.76
C LEU A 67 0.85 -9.12 10.26
N LEU A 68 1.70 -8.59 11.17
CA LEU A 68 3.07 -8.18 10.84
C LEU A 68 4.04 -9.35 10.77
N VAL A 69 3.90 -10.33 11.67
CA VAL A 69 4.81 -11.49 11.78
C VAL A 69 4.43 -12.60 10.81
N LYS A 70 3.15 -12.80 10.52
CA LYS A 70 2.70 -13.83 9.56
C LYS A 70 3.40 -13.63 8.22
N GLU A 71 3.89 -14.73 7.66
CA GLU A 71 4.48 -14.77 6.32
C GLU A 71 3.36 -14.83 5.28
N TYR A 72 3.57 -14.12 4.17
CA TYR A 72 2.66 -14.12 3.04
C TYR A 72 3.49 -14.12 1.76
N ASP A 73 3.03 -14.89 0.78
CA ASP A 73 3.70 -15.00 -0.51
C ASP A 73 3.50 -13.75 -1.38
N CYS A 74 2.35 -13.06 -1.22
CA CYS A 74 2.06 -11.84 -1.95
C CYS A 74 1.39 -10.75 -1.10
N CYS A 75 1.52 -9.51 -1.57
CA CYS A 75 0.99 -8.34 -0.86
C CYS A 75 -0.54 -8.32 -0.82
N ILE A 76 -1.22 -8.90 -1.80
CA ILE A 76 -2.69 -8.91 -1.83
C ILE A 76 -3.23 -9.77 -0.69
N ASP A 77 -2.70 -10.97 -0.50
CA ASP A 77 -3.19 -11.87 0.55
C ASP A 77 -3.02 -11.22 1.94
N TRP A 78 -1.91 -10.50 2.15
CA TRP A 78 -1.72 -9.70 3.35
C TRP A 78 -2.75 -8.58 3.49
N LEU A 79 -3.01 -7.81 2.42
CA LEU A 79 -3.98 -6.73 2.44
C LEU A 79 -5.41 -7.25 2.67
N GLU A 80 -5.77 -8.38 2.04
CA GLU A 80 -7.05 -9.07 2.24
C GLU A 80 -7.21 -9.42 3.73
N ASP A 81 -6.24 -10.07 4.36
CA ASP A 81 -6.28 -10.42 5.79
C ASP A 81 -6.40 -9.19 6.70
N VAL A 82 -5.65 -8.12 6.41
CA VAL A 82 -5.75 -6.86 7.17
C VAL A 82 -7.15 -6.26 7.04
N MET A 83 -7.69 -6.19 5.82
CA MET A 83 -9.02 -5.61 5.56
C MET A 83 -10.16 -6.43 6.15
N HIS A 84 -9.98 -7.75 6.35
CA HIS A 84 -10.95 -8.57 7.08
C HIS A 84 -10.99 -8.27 8.59
N VAL A 85 -9.87 -7.84 9.17
CA VAL A 85 -9.77 -7.51 10.60
C VAL A 85 -10.20 -6.07 10.88
N LEU A 86 -9.93 -5.15 9.96
CA LEU A 86 -10.21 -3.73 10.14
C LEU A 86 -11.66 -3.35 9.77
N ASN A 87 -12.24 -2.42 10.53
CA ASN A 87 -13.50 -1.77 10.14
C ASN A 87 -13.27 -0.73 9.03
N LYS A 88 -14.34 -0.24 8.39
CA LYS A 88 -14.25 0.70 7.25
C LYS A 88 -13.37 1.93 7.52
N LYS A 89 -13.49 2.55 8.70
CA LYS A 89 -12.69 3.72 9.07
C LYS A 89 -11.22 3.34 9.22
N ALA A 90 -10.94 2.27 9.97
CA ALA A 90 -9.59 1.78 10.19
C ALA A 90 -8.93 1.32 8.88
N THR A 91 -9.68 0.77 7.94
CA THR A 91 -9.20 0.43 6.60
C THR A 91 -8.78 1.69 5.82
N ALA A 92 -9.58 2.75 5.84
CA ALA A 92 -9.20 4.02 5.21
C ALA A 92 -7.94 4.62 5.84
N ASP A 93 -7.88 4.66 7.18
CA ASP A 93 -6.70 5.11 7.94
C ASP A 93 -5.45 4.28 7.56
N PHE A 94 -5.60 2.96 7.46
CA PHE A 94 -4.54 2.04 7.06
C PHE A 94 -4.02 2.30 5.64
N ILE A 95 -4.91 2.51 4.66
CA ILE A 95 -4.51 2.85 3.29
C ILE A 95 -3.72 4.17 3.24
N ILE A 96 -4.11 5.17 4.04
CA ILE A 96 -3.38 6.44 4.15
C ILE A 96 -1.99 6.23 4.76
N VAL A 97 -1.85 5.34 5.73
CA VAL A 97 -0.54 4.96 6.30
C VAL A 97 0.34 4.27 5.25
N LEU A 98 -0.19 3.30 4.48
CA LEU A 98 0.56 2.63 3.41
C LEU A 98 1.05 3.63 2.35
N TRP A 99 0.18 4.56 1.95
CA TRP A 99 0.53 5.62 1.02
C TRP A 99 1.66 6.51 1.55
N ASN A 100 1.61 6.87 2.83
CA ASN A 100 2.66 7.67 3.47
C ASN A 100 3.99 6.91 3.60
N SER A 101 3.94 5.62 3.92
CA SER A 101 5.11 4.74 3.97
C SER A 101 5.77 4.62 2.60
N TRP A 102 4.96 4.43 1.54
CA TRP A 102 5.43 4.40 0.15
C TRP A 102 6.07 5.74 -0.27
N ASN A 103 5.44 6.87 0.08
CA ASN A 103 6.01 8.19 -0.18
C ASN A 103 7.33 8.41 0.56
N ASN A 104 7.45 7.94 1.80
CA ASN A 104 8.71 8.02 2.54
C ASN A 104 9.83 7.24 1.84
N ARG A 105 9.52 6.03 1.34
CA ARG A 105 10.46 5.26 0.50
C ARG A 105 10.86 6.02 -0.75
N ASN A 106 9.91 6.63 -1.47
CA ASN A 106 10.19 7.36 -2.69
C ASN A 106 11.08 8.59 -2.42
N ASN A 107 10.84 9.31 -1.33
CA ASN A 107 11.71 10.42 -0.93
C ASN A 107 13.12 9.94 -0.64
N PHE A 108 13.29 8.78 0.00
CA PHE A 108 14.61 8.21 0.21
C PHE A 108 15.30 7.88 -1.11
N ILE A 109 14.61 7.22 -2.05
CA ILE A 109 15.17 6.82 -3.34
C ILE A 109 15.52 8.01 -4.24
N PHE A 110 14.61 8.97 -4.36
CA PHE A 110 14.75 10.06 -5.34
C PHE A 110 15.41 11.31 -4.77
N ARG A 111 15.40 11.49 -3.45
CA ARG A 111 15.92 12.71 -2.79
C ARG A 111 16.97 12.42 -1.72
N GLY A 112 17.26 11.15 -1.42
CA GLY A 112 18.18 10.77 -0.34
C GLY A 112 17.69 11.16 1.05
N LYS A 113 16.40 11.51 1.20
CA LYS A 113 15.81 11.96 2.47
C LYS A 113 14.76 10.98 2.94
N GLU A 114 14.93 10.47 4.15
CA GLU A 114 13.96 9.62 4.83
C GLU A 114 13.50 10.30 6.12
N ASP A 115 12.18 10.41 6.30
CA ASP A 115 11.59 10.84 7.56
C ASP A 115 11.51 9.62 8.52
N ASN A 116 11.64 9.88 9.82
CA ASN A 116 11.50 8.80 10.82
C ASN A 116 10.06 8.26 10.86
N ALA A 117 9.92 7.01 11.33
CA ALA A 117 8.64 6.31 11.32
C ALA A 117 7.52 7.02 12.09
N GLN A 118 7.84 7.64 13.24
CA GLN A 118 6.86 8.41 14.03
C GLN A 118 6.31 9.57 13.21
N PHE A 119 7.19 10.36 12.58
CA PHE A 119 6.77 11.51 11.77
C PHE A 119 5.91 11.10 10.57
N VAL A 120 6.25 9.99 9.92
CA VAL A 120 5.44 9.44 8.81
C VAL A 120 4.05 9.04 9.29
N TRP A 121 3.96 8.41 10.46
CA TRP A 121 2.67 8.04 11.07
C TRP A 121 1.84 9.27 11.45
N GLU A 122 2.43 10.26 12.14
CA GLU A 122 1.74 11.49 12.51
C GLU A 122 1.19 12.21 11.26
N ARG A 123 1.99 12.28 10.19
CA ARG A 123 1.54 12.85 8.91
C ARG A 123 0.35 12.09 8.33
N ALA A 124 0.37 10.76 8.38
CA ALA A 124 -0.75 9.93 7.92
C ALA A 124 -2.02 10.17 8.75
N LYS A 125 -1.88 10.25 10.08
CA LYS A 125 -2.98 10.52 11.00
C LYS A 125 -3.60 11.90 10.77
N THR A 126 -2.77 12.93 10.66
CA THR A 126 -3.23 14.30 10.35
C THR A 126 -3.97 14.32 9.01
N LEU A 127 -3.41 13.70 7.96
CA LEU A 127 -4.06 13.65 6.65
C LEU A 127 -5.41 12.94 6.69
N SER A 128 -5.55 11.85 7.44
CA SER A 128 -6.83 11.18 7.61
C SER A 128 -7.85 12.07 8.34
N HIS A 129 -7.42 12.74 9.40
CA HIS A 129 -8.27 13.67 10.14
C HIS A 129 -8.76 14.82 9.27
N ASP A 130 -7.86 15.44 8.50
CA ASP A 130 -8.19 16.53 7.58
C ASP A 130 -9.14 16.07 6.47
N PHE A 131 -8.93 14.86 5.93
CA PHE A 131 -9.83 14.26 4.96
C PHE A 131 -11.23 14.02 5.54
N CYS A 132 -11.31 13.54 6.79
CA CYS A 132 -12.57 13.36 7.49
C CYS A 132 -13.30 14.70 7.70
N ILE A 133 -12.59 15.73 8.18
CA ILE A 133 -13.15 17.08 8.34
C ILE A 133 -13.66 17.61 7.00
N TYR A 134 -12.85 17.50 5.95
CA TYR A 134 -13.21 18.00 4.63
C TYR A 134 -14.50 17.36 4.11
N ASN A 135 -14.63 16.03 4.20
CA ASN A 135 -15.81 15.30 3.75
C ASN A 135 -17.06 15.55 4.61
N LEU A 136 -16.90 16.02 5.84
CA LEU A 136 -18.03 16.43 6.69
C LEU A 136 -18.50 17.85 6.35
N MET A 137 -17.58 18.73 5.94
CA MET A 137 -17.85 20.15 5.70
C MET A 137 -18.26 20.46 4.26
N ASN A 138 -17.99 19.57 3.30
CA ASN A 138 -18.23 19.79 1.88
C ASN A 138 -18.99 18.62 1.27
N ASP A 139 -19.67 18.88 0.14
CA ASP A 139 -20.20 17.81 -0.70
C ASP A 139 -19.07 16.83 -1.05
N PRO A 140 -19.29 15.50 -0.95
CA PRO A 140 -18.25 14.52 -1.21
C PRO A 140 -17.67 14.70 -2.61
N ILE A 141 -16.35 14.90 -2.71
CA ILE A 141 -15.64 14.96 -4.00
C ILE A 141 -15.86 13.67 -4.80
N ILE A 142 -16.02 12.55 -4.10
CA ILE A 142 -16.32 11.26 -4.70
C ILE A 142 -17.84 11.11 -4.78
N PRO A 143 -18.44 11.19 -6.00
CA PRO A 143 -19.87 10.95 -6.15
C PRO A 143 -20.21 9.54 -5.67
N ALA A 144 -21.37 9.40 -5.01
CA ALA A 144 -21.86 8.11 -4.51
C ALA A 144 -22.05 7.06 -5.62
N THR A 145 -22.18 7.51 -6.88
CA THR A 145 -22.18 6.68 -8.07
C THR A 145 -20.77 6.55 -8.65
N PRO A 146 -20.22 5.33 -8.75
CA PRO A 146 -18.91 5.12 -9.36
C PRO A 146 -18.99 5.47 -10.85
N ILE A 147 -18.40 6.61 -11.23
CA ILE A 147 -18.16 6.93 -12.64
C ILE A 147 -16.94 6.11 -13.05
N CYS A 148 -17.16 5.04 -13.82
CA CYS A 148 -16.08 4.24 -14.39
C CYS A 148 -15.33 5.05 -15.46
N LYS A 149 -14.46 5.96 -15.03
CA LYS A 149 -13.55 6.66 -15.93
C LYS A 149 -12.35 5.76 -16.18
N ILE A 150 -12.30 5.19 -17.38
CA ILE A 150 -11.11 4.51 -17.89
C ILE A 150 -10.01 5.57 -18.00
N TRP A 151 -8.82 5.28 -17.45
CA TRP A 151 -7.69 6.19 -17.58
C TRP A 151 -7.30 6.30 -19.06
N GLU A 152 -7.33 7.53 -19.59
CA GLU A 152 -6.82 7.85 -20.92
C GLU A 152 -5.47 8.54 -20.80
N LYS A 153 -4.50 8.07 -21.59
CA LYS A 153 -3.17 8.67 -21.64
C LYS A 153 -3.29 10.09 -22.22
N PRO A 154 -2.69 11.11 -21.58
CA PRO A 154 -2.64 12.46 -22.15
C PRO A 154 -1.98 12.44 -23.54
N PRO A 155 -2.44 13.30 -24.47
CA PRO A 155 -1.78 13.46 -25.77
C PRO A 155 -0.31 13.88 -25.59
N ARG A 156 0.53 13.47 -26.56
CA ARG A 156 1.98 13.73 -26.56
C ARG A 156 2.29 15.19 -26.89
#